data_AF-A0AAV9ZH44-F1
#
_entry.id   AF-A0AAV9ZH44-F1
#
_cell.length_a   1.000
_cell.length_b   1.000
_cell.length_c   1.000
_cell.angle_alpha   90.00
_cell.angle_beta   90.00
_cell.angle_gamma   90.00
#
_symmetry.space_group_name_H-M   'P 1'
#
loop_
_entity.id
_entity.type
_entity.pdbx_description
1 polymer ?
#
loop_
_entity_poly.entity_id
_entity_poly.type
_entity_poly.pdbx_seq_one_letter_code
_entity_poly.pdbx_strand_id
1 'polypeptide(L)'
;MDITMETCDSCNEKWFDLAVNAAGLCRKCSGADPRKYTIDNMMDPGSVRLDLPVLTQMEEILISPVHALTQVWQIHGGQYAYRGHICNFPRDSAVLHNRVPLLPEECEIIIFRRSGTAGGQEVNEDFRVRRAALSSWLRYLEEVHPTFRSRRVTIDW
;
A
#
# COMPACT_ATOMS: atom_id res chain seq x y z
N MET A 1 8.11 16.22 -31.19
CA MET A 1 8.12 14.81 -30.73
C MET A 1 6.96 14.70 -29.77
N ASP A 2 5.90 14.00 -30.18
CA ASP A 2 4.75 13.80 -29.32
C ASP A 2 5.12 12.79 -28.24
N ILE A 3 5.04 13.23 -26.99
CA ILE A 3 5.27 12.39 -25.82
C ILE A 3 4.07 11.45 -25.73
N THR A 4 4.28 10.16 -25.99
CA THR A 4 3.23 9.14 -25.94
C THR A 4 3.56 8.11 -24.87
N MET A 5 2.56 7.65 -24.14
CA MET A 5 2.74 6.64 -23.10
C MET A 5 2.93 5.28 -23.76
N GLU A 6 4.09 4.67 -23.59
CA GLU A 6 4.41 3.35 -24.09
C GLU A 6 4.06 2.29 -23.05
N THR A 7 3.89 1.03 -23.46
CA THR A 7 3.66 -0.12 -22.57
C THR A 7 4.49 -1.30 -23.05
N CYS A 8 5.16 -1.99 -22.14
CA CYS A 8 5.88 -3.23 -22.44
C CYS A 8 4.97 -4.46 -22.25
N ASP A 9 4.87 -5.32 -23.26
CA ASP A 9 4.01 -6.51 -23.22
C ASP A 9 4.54 -7.61 -22.28
N SER A 10 5.81 -7.53 -21.86
CA SER A 10 6.44 -8.54 -21.01
C SER A 10 6.39 -8.20 -19.52
N CYS A 11 6.69 -6.96 -19.13
CA CYS A 11 6.70 -6.53 -17.72
C CYS A 11 5.54 -5.61 -17.34
N ASN A 12 4.65 -5.30 -18.29
CA ASN A 12 3.51 -4.40 -18.12
C ASN A 12 3.86 -2.98 -17.64
N GLU A 13 5.15 -2.60 -17.67
CA GLU A 13 5.63 -1.24 -17.33
C GLU A 13 5.04 -0.24 -18.33
N LYS A 14 4.49 0.88 -17.83
CA LYS A 14 3.92 1.97 -18.62
C LYS A 14 4.64 3.28 -18.33
N TRP A 15 5.28 3.86 -19.33
CA TRP A 15 6.05 5.10 -19.20
C TRP A 15 6.29 5.76 -20.56
N PHE A 16 6.73 7.01 -20.57
CA PHE A 16 6.90 7.81 -21.80
C PHE A 16 8.20 7.55 -22.57
N ASP A 17 9.20 6.91 -21.94
CA ASP A 17 10.55 6.67 -22.49
C ASP A 17 10.98 5.20 -22.31
N LEU A 18 10.06 4.26 -22.51
CA LEU A 18 10.37 2.82 -22.43
C LEU A 18 11.19 2.34 -23.63
N ALA A 19 11.10 3.06 -24.76
CA ALA A 19 11.72 2.71 -26.04
C ALA A 19 11.35 1.28 -26.43
N VAL A 20 10.03 1.04 -26.54
CA VAL A 20 9.49 -0.28 -26.83
C VAL A 20 9.83 -0.64 -28.28
N ASN A 21 10.42 -1.83 -28.47
CA ASN A 21 10.81 -2.28 -29.80
C ASN A 21 9.60 -2.79 -30.62
N ALA A 22 9.82 -3.13 -31.89
CA ALA A 22 8.77 -3.64 -32.78
C ALA A 22 8.12 -4.96 -32.29
N ALA A 23 8.73 -5.65 -31.32
CA ALA A 23 8.20 -6.86 -30.70
C ALA A 23 7.43 -6.57 -29.39
N GLY A 24 7.18 -5.30 -29.04
CA GLY A 24 6.43 -4.93 -27.83
C GLY A 24 7.27 -4.98 -26.53
N LEU A 25 8.60 -5.07 -26.63
CA LEU A 25 9.49 -5.22 -25.47
C LEU A 25 10.27 -3.94 -25.17
N CYS A 26 10.33 -3.55 -23.89
CA CYS A 26 11.24 -2.50 -23.43
C CYS A 26 12.69 -2.98 -23.42
N ARG A 27 13.64 -2.04 -23.31
CA ARG A 27 15.10 -2.32 -23.31
C ARG A 27 15.52 -3.36 -22.27
N LYS A 28 14.88 -3.39 -21.09
CA LYS A 28 15.16 -4.35 -20.02
C LYS A 28 14.73 -5.76 -20.43
N CYS A 29 13.51 -5.88 -20.96
CA CYS A 29 12.92 -7.16 -21.36
C CYS A 29 13.50 -7.72 -22.68
N SER A 30 14.09 -6.88 -23.53
CA SER A 30 14.81 -7.33 -24.73
C SER A 30 16.19 -7.93 -24.43
N GLY A 31 16.69 -7.78 -23.20
CA GLY A 31 18.00 -8.29 -22.78
C GLY A 31 18.00 -9.78 -22.46
N ALA A 32 19.18 -10.31 -22.11
CA ALA A 32 19.40 -11.73 -21.83
C ALA A 32 18.75 -12.22 -20.52
N ASP A 33 18.42 -11.32 -19.60
CA ASP A 33 17.78 -11.65 -18.32
C ASP A 33 16.41 -10.98 -18.20
N PRO A 34 15.37 -11.55 -18.81
CA PRO A 34 14.03 -10.99 -18.74
C PRO A 34 13.34 -11.41 -17.42
N ARG A 35 12.49 -10.52 -16.92
CA ARG A 35 11.44 -10.72 -15.88
C ARG A 35 11.89 -10.50 -14.42
N LYS A 36 11.69 -9.27 -13.92
CA LYS A 36 11.68 -8.98 -12.47
C LYS A 36 10.28 -8.71 -11.92
N TYR A 37 9.35 -8.25 -12.75
CA TYR A 37 8.03 -7.78 -12.33
C TYR A 37 6.96 -8.33 -13.28
N THR A 38 6.52 -9.57 -13.06
CA THR A 38 5.51 -10.22 -13.91
C THR A 38 4.40 -10.84 -13.06
N ILE A 39 3.34 -11.29 -13.72
CA ILE A 39 2.27 -12.06 -13.08
C ILE A 39 2.82 -13.38 -12.52
N ASP A 40 3.73 -14.03 -13.26
CA ASP A 40 4.32 -15.34 -12.88
C ASP A 40 5.04 -15.30 -11.52
N ASN A 41 5.68 -14.17 -11.19
CA ASN A 41 6.37 -14.00 -9.90
C ASN A 41 5.59 -13.14 -8.90
N MET A 42 4.30 -12.88 -9.15
CA MET A 42 3.40 -12.09 -8.30
C MET A 42 3.87 -10.65 -8.03
N MET A 43 4.64 -10.08 -8.97
CA MET A 43 5.18 -8.72 -8.84
C MET A 43 4.54 -7.74 -9.84
N ASP A 44 3.55 -8.18 -10.60
CA ASP A 44 2.66 -7.31 -11.37
C ASP A 44 1.46 -6.87 -10.51
N PRO A 45 1.33 -5.58 -10.16
CA PRO A 45 0.22 -5.08 -9.35
C PRO A 45 -1.12 -5.08 -10.10
N GLY A 46 -1.12 -5.33 -11.42
CA GLY A 46 -2.31 -5.31 -12.26
C GLY A 46 -2.83 -3.90 -12.53
N SER A 47 -4.03 -3.83 -13.11
CA SER A 47 -4.69 -2.55 -13.42
C SER A 47 -5.23 -1.89 -12.16
N VAL A 48 -4.83 -0.66 -11.89
CA VAL A 48 -5.39 0.16 -10.81
C VAL A 48 -6.82 0.59 -11.18
N ARG A 49 -7.78 0.30 -10.32
CA ARG A 49 -9.17 0.76 -10.42
C ARG A 49 -9.26 2.20 -9.92
N LEU A 50 -9.68 3.12 -10.79
CA LEU A 50 -9.78 4.56 -10.47
C LEU A 50 -11.05 4.91 -9.68
N ASP A 51 -11.98 3.98 -9.51
CA ASP A 51 -13.27 4.15 -8.82
C ASP A 51 -13.20 3.93 -7.30
N LEU A 52 -12.08 3.41 -6.79
CA LEU A 52 -11.91 3.16 -5.35
C LEU A 52 -11.42 4.42 -4.60
N PRO A 53 -11.90 4.65 -3.37
CA PRO A 53 -11.44 5.79 -2.57
C PRO A 53 -9.97 5.62 -2.19
N VAL A 54 -9.18 6.69 -2.26
CA VAL A 54 -7.80 6.66 -1.76
C VAL A 54 -7.81 6.40 -0.26
N LEU A 55 -7.11 5.37 0.21
CA LEU A 55 -7.00 5.04 1.63
C LEU A 55 -5.94 5.91 2.32
N THR A 56 -6.16 6.21 3.60
CA THR A 56 -5.10 6.73 4.46
C THR A 56 -4.16 5.61 4.88
N GLN A 57 -2.95 5.95 5.35
CA GLN A 57 -1.99 4.96 5.83
C GLN A 57 -2.59 4.06 6.93
N MET A 58 -3.39 4.64 7.84
CA MET A 58 -4.08 3.90 8.89
C MET A 58 -5.12 2.92 8.32
N GLU A 59 -5.89 3.37 7.32
CA GLU A 59 -6.87 2.52 6.64
C GLU A 59 -6.22 1.35 5.90
N GLU A 60 -5.09 1.56 5.24
CA GLU A 60 -4.30 0.49 4.61
C GLU A 60 -3.79 -0.53 5.63
N ILE A 61 -3.27 -0.07 6.77
CA ILE A 61 -2.79 -0.95 7.84
C ILE A 61 -3.91 -1.84 8.36
N LEU A 62 -5.12 -1.29 8.52
CA LEU A 62 -6.27 -2.03 9.06
C LEU A 62 -6.75 -3.15 8.14
N ILE A 63 -6.64 -2.98 6.81
CA ILE A 63 -7.09 -4.01 5.86
C ILE A 63 -5.97 -4.92 5.39
N SER A 64 -4.71 -4.61 5.73
CA SER A 64 -3.59 -5.48 5.40
C SER A 64 -3.61 -6.71 6.31
N PRO A 65 -3.62 -7.94 5.76
CA PRO A 65 -3.49 -9.14 6.57
C PRO A 65 -2.04 -9.44 6.97
N VAL A 66 -1.05 -8.76 6.37
CA VAL A 66 0.38 -9.00 6.61
C VAL A 66 1.05 -7.69 7.00
N HIS A 67 1.81 -7.72 8.09
CA HIS A 67 2.60 -6.55 8.52
C HIS A 67 4.05 -6.97 8.65
N ALA A 68 4.87 -6.55 7.69
CA ALA A 68 6.32 -6.75 7.74
C ALA A 68 7.06 -5.62 8.46
N LEU A 69 6.36 -4.53 8.82
CA LEU A 69 6.94 -3.32 9.37
C LEU A 69 6.22 -2.92 10.66
N THR A 70 6.98 -2.43 11.64
CA THR A 70 6.46 -1.66 12.77
C THR A 70 6.58 -0.18 12.42
N GLN A 71 5.48 0.58 12.54
CA GLN A 71 5.48 2.01 12.24
C GLN A 71 5.56 2.86 13.50
N VAL A 72 6.52 3.78 13.54
CA VAL A 72 6.70 4.71 14.64
C VAL A 72 6.29 6.11 14.20
N TRP A 73 5.24 6.64 14.82
CA TRP A 73 4.68 7.95 14.52
C TRP A 73 5.11 8.95 15.60
N GLN A 74 5.82 9.99 15.19
CA GLN A 74 6.17 11.10 16.07
C GLN A 74 5.23 12.28 15.80
N ILE A 75 4.28 12.48 16.70
CA ILE A 75 3.33 13.58 16.58
C ILE A 75 3.92 14.82 17.25
N HIS A 76 4.16 15.88 16.49
CA HIS A 76 4.69 17.16 16.99
C HIS A 76 3.90 18.36 16.47
N GLY A 77 3.56 19.28 17.39
CA GLY A 77 3.01 20.60 17.10
C GLY A 77 4.07 21.65 16.80
N GLY A 78 4.83 21.51 15.71
CA GLY A 78 5.56 22.63 15.09
C GLY A 78 7.08 22.54 15.00
N GLN A 79 7.61 21.87 13.96
CA GLN A 79 8.90 22.26 13.38
C GLN A 79 8.89 22.15 11.85
N TYR A 80 9.43 23.18 11.21
CA TYR A 80 9.37 23.47 9.77
C TYR A 80 10.44 22.78 8.91
N ALA A 81 11.24 21.84 9.43
CA ALA A 81 12.52 21.50 8.77
C ALA A 81 12.89 20.02 8.57
N TYR A 82 12.11 19.03 9.01
CA TYR A 82 12.36 17.62 8.65
C TYR A 82 11.06 16.92 8.25
N ARG A 83 10.98 16.51 6.98
CA ARG A 83 9.83 15.85 6.38
C ARG A 83 9.98 14.33 6.59
N GLY A 84 9.35 13.80 7.64
CA GLY A 84 9.39 12.39 7.99
C GLY A 84 8.90 12.12 9.41
N HIS A 85 7.59 12.18 9.63
CA HIS A 85 6.95 11.94 10.93
C HIS A 85 6.75 10.46 11.26
N ILE A 86 7.09 9.57 10.31
CA ILE A 86 6.86 8.14 10.39
C ILE A 86 8.17 7.43 10.07
N CYS A 87 8.60 6.54 10.96
CA CYS A 87 9.76 5.69 10.75
C CYS A 87 9.31 4.22 10.70
N ASN A 88 9.72 3.49 9.67
CA ASN A 88 9.34 2.09 9.47
C ASN A 88 10.51 1.17 9.84
N PHE A 89 10.27 0.23 10.75
CA PHE A 89 11.25 -0.77 11.15
C PHE A 89 10.83 -2.15 10.63
N PRO A 90 11.70 -2.86 9.89
CA PRO A 90 11.39 -4.22 9.45
C PRO A 90 11.29 -5.17 10.64
N ARG A 91 10.35 -6.10 10.58
CA ARG A 91 10.19 -7.16 11.57
C ARG A 91 10.91 -8.42 11.13
N ASP A 92 11.45 -9.13 12.12
CA ASP A 92 12.13 -10.41 11.94
C ASP A 92 11.13 -11.55 11.61
N SER A 93 9.88 -11.40 12.05
CA SER A 93 8.77 -12.26 11.61
C SER A 93 7.54 -11.41 11.25
N ALA A 94 7.00 -11.63 10.06
CA ALA A 94 5.76 -11.00 9.66
C ALA A 94 4.58 -11.70 10.36
N VAL A 95 3.75 -10.91 11.05
CA VAL A 95 2.48 -11.43 11.61
C VAL A 95 1.46 -11.50 10.49
N LEU A 96 0.77 -12.64 10.41
CA LEU A 96 -0.33 -12.88 9.48
C LEU A 96 -1.64 -12.87 10.26
N HIS A 97 -2.47 -11.87 10.01
CA HIS A 97 -3.81 -11.76 10.54
C HIS A 97 -4.80 -12.50 9.64
N ASN A 98 -5.66 -13.30 10.25
CA ASN A 98 -6.71 -14.06 9.58
C ASN A 98 -8.08 -13.38 9.66
N ARG A 99 -8.15 -12.16 10.19
CA ARG A 99 -9.36 -11.33 10.25
C ARG A 99 -9.00 -9.88 10.00
N VAL A 100 -9.83 -9.18 9.21
CA VAL A 100 -9.73 -7.74 8.96
C VAL A 100 -11.14 -7.10 8.93
N PRO A 101 -11.31 -5.79 9.18
CA PRO A 101 -10.29 -4.85 9.64
C PRO A 101 -9.68 -5.24 10.98
N LEU A 102 -8.40 -4.92 11.17
CA LEU A 102 -7.74 -5.14 12.46
C LEU A 102 -8.36 -4.28 13.55
N LEU A 103 -8.31 -4.76 14.78
CA LEU A 103 -8.57 -3.93 15.94
C LEU A 103 -7.40 -2.95 16.14
N PRO A 104 -7.62 -1.76 16.71
CA PRO A 104 -6.52 -0.83 17.01
C PRO A 104 -5.39 -1.45 17.84
N GLU A 105 -5.71 -2.40 18.71
CA GLU A 105 -4.75 -3.14 19.55
C GLU A 105 -3.89 -4.15 18.75
N GLU A 106 -4.36 -4.56 17.58
CA GLU A 106 -3.66 -5.48 16.67
C GLU A 106 -2.75 -4.72 15.69
N CYS A 107 -2.90 -3.40 15.59
CA CYS A 107 -2.07 -2.55 14.74
C CYS A 107 -0.70 -2.31 15.39
N GLU A 108 0.37 -2.67 14.68
CA GLU A 108 1.77 -2.48 15.10
C GLU A 108 2.25 -1.04 14.91
N ILE A 109 1.68 -0.14 15.71
CA ILE A 109 1.90 1.30 15.64
C ILE A 109 2.34 1.82 17.01
N ILE A 110 3.47 2.51 17.05
CA ILE A 110 3.94 3.21 18.24
C ILE A 110 3.74 4.70 18.03
N ILE A 111 2.98 5.34 18.92
CA ILE A 111 2.69 6.78 18.85
C ILE A 111 3.47 7.50 19.95
N PHE A 112 4.43 8.34 19.55
CA PHE A 112 5.15 9.23 20.45
C PHE A 112 4.48 10.60 20.51
N ARG A 113 4.06 10.98 21.73
CA ARG A 113 3.51 12.31 22.03
C ARG A 113 4.41 13.04 23.03
N ARG A 114 4.73 14.29 22.73
CA ARG A 114 5.48 15.17 23.64
C ARG A 114 4.57 15.65 24.78
N SER A 115 5.03 15.53 26.02
CA SER A 115 4.32 16.05 27.20
C SER A 115 4.14 17.57 27.11
N GLY A 116 2.98 18.07 27.54
CA GLY A 116 2.68 19.52 27.61
C GLY A 116 2.08 20.14 26.35
N THR A 117 1.89 19.38 25.26
CA THR A 117 1.05 19.81 24.14
C THR A 117 -0.38 19.30 24.36
N ALA A 118 -1.33 20.21 24.61
CA ALA A 118 -2.75 19.85 24.64
C ALA A 118 -3.11 19.36 23.22
N GLY A 119 -3.43 18.07 23.10
CA GLY A 119 -3.72 17.44 21.81
C GLY A 119 -4.98 18.06 21.19
N GLY A 120 -4.80 18.92 20.19
CA GLY A 120 -5.89 19.36 19.32
C GLY A 120 -6.40 18.22 18.43
N GLN A 121 -7.59 18.38 17.85
CA GLN A 121 -8.18 17.41 16.91
C GLN A 121 -7.24 17.00 15.76
N GLU A 122 -6.35 17.92 15.34
CA GLU A 122 -5.34 17.72 14.28
C GLU A 122 -4.42 16.51 14.54
N VAL A 123 -4.16 16.19 15.81
CA VAL A 123 -3.29 15.06 16.22
C VAL A 123 -3.89 13.69 15.88
N ASN A 124 -5.21 13.60 15.74
CA ASN A 124 -5.92 12.34 15.49
C ASN A 124 -6.41 12.19 14.06
N GLU A 125 -6.19 13.18 13.18
CA GLU A 125 -6.69 13.11 11.80
C GLU A 125 -6.08 11.96 11.01
N ASP A 126 -4.78 11.71 11.21
CA ASP A 126 -4.06 10.60 10.58
C ASP A 126 -4.58 9.22 11.04
N PHE A 127 -5.19 9.15 12.23
CA PHE A 127 -5.76 7.93 12.82
C PHE A 127 -7.27 7.84 12.60
N ARG A 128 -7.87 8.79 11.88
CA ARG A 128 -9.30 8.74 11.56
C ARG A 128 -9.54 7.75 10.43
N VAL A 129 -10.39 6.77 10.71
CA VAL A 129 -10.73 5.68 9.78
C VAL A 129 -12.12 5.91 9.20
N ARG A 130 -12.25 5.91 7.87
CA ARG A 130 -13.54 6.02 7.18
C ARG A 130 -14.08 4.64 6.85
N ARG A 131 -15.09 4.21 7.62
CA ARG A 131 -15.72 2.89 7.42
C ARG A 131 -16.18 2.66 5.97
N ALA A 132 -16.79 3.66 5.34
CA ALA A 132 -17.27 3.55 3.96
C ALA A 132 -16.14 3.27 2.94
N ALA A 133 -14.95 3.84 3.15
CA ALA A 133 -13.80 3.60 2.31
C ALA A 133 -13.30 2.17 2.48
N LEU A 134 -13.13 1.72 3.73
CA LEU A 134 -12.76 0.34 4.05
C LEU A 134 -13.75 -0.67 3.47
N SER A 135 -15.06 -0.44 3.64
CA SER A 135 -16.07 -1.36 3.12
C SER A 135 -16.02 -1.48 1.59
N SER A 136 -15.74 -0.38 0.88
CA SER A 136 -15.61 -0.40 -0.58
C SER A 136 -14.40 -1.23 -1.01
N TRP A 137 -13.27 -1.07 -0.33
CA TRP A 137 -12.06 -1.84 -0.58
C TRP A 137 -12.21 -3.32 -0.24
N LEU A 138 -12.80 -3.64 0.91
CA LEU A 138 -12.96 -5.02 1.35
C LEU A 138 -13.85 -5.83 0.39
N ARG A 139 -14.94 -5.24 -0.12
CA ARG A 139 -15.76 -5.88 -1.17
C ARG A 139 -14.95 -6.15 -2.43
N TYR A 140 -14.18 -5.16 -2.88
CA TYR A 140 -13.32 -5.32 -4.04
C TYR A 140 -12.25 -6.40 -3.87
N LEU A 141 -11.58 -6.42 -2.71
CA LEU A 141 -10.55 -7.41 -2.39
C LEU A 141 -11.14 -8.82 -2.29
N GLU A 142 -12.36 -8.97 -1.75
CA GLU A 142 -13.08 -10.24 -1.74
C GLU A 142 -13.37 -10.78 -3.15
N GLU A 143 -13.53 -9.91 -4.15
CA GLU A 143 -13.76 -10.32 -5.55
C GLU A 143 -12.46 -10.65 -6.30
N VAL A 144 -11.39 -9.88 -6.06
CA VAL A 144 -10.19 -9.88 -6.92
C VAL A 144 -9.00 -10.59 -6.27
N HIS A 145 -8.79 -10.42 -4.96
CA HIS A 145 -7.54 -10.81 -4.33
C HIS A 145 -7.58 -12.27 -3.81
N PRO A 146 -6.68 -13.17 -4.25
CA PRO A 146 -6.72 -14.60 -3.89
C PRO A 146 -6.75 -14.87 -2.38
N THR A 147 -6.00 -14.10 -1.59
CA THR A 147 -5.99 -14.22 -0.12
C THR A 147 -7.35 -13.99 0.52
N PHE A 148 -8.12 -13.02 0.03
CA PHE A 148 -9.45 -12.70 0.53
C PHE A 148 -10.49 -13.69 -0.04
N ARG A 149 -10.38 -14.05 -1.32
CA ARG A 149 -11.24 -15.06 -1.97
C ARG A 149 -11.17 -16.44 -1.31
N SER A 150 -9.98 -16.86 -0.91
CA SER A 150 -9.74 -18.17 -0.30
C SER A 150 -10.24 -18.28 1.15
N ARG A 151 -10.85 -17.20 1.70
CA ARG A 151 -11.31 -17.11 3.11
C ARG A 151 -10.24 -17.45 4.14
N ARG A 152 -8.96 -17.33 3.78
CA ARG A 152 -7.84 -17.38 4.72
C ARG A 152 -7.86 -16.15 5.64
N VAL A 153 -8.44 -15.06 5.15
CA VAL A 153 -8.73 -13.84 5.89
C VAL A 153 -10.24 -13.67 5.93
N THR A 154 -10.80 -13.54 7.13
CA THR A 154 -12.23 -13.29 7.38
C THR A 154 -12.47 -11.79 7.41
N ILE A 155 -13.49 -11.33 6.70
CA ILE A 155 -13.90 -9.92 6.72
C ILE A 155 -14.98 -9.74 7.79
N ASP A 156 -14.69 -8.93 8.79
CA ASP A 156 -15.65 -8.49 9.82
C ASP A 156 -16.25 -7.14 9.40
N TRP A 157 -17.58 -7.08 9.26
CA TRP A 157 -18.30 -5.95 8.64
C TRP A 157 -18.83 -4.92 9.63
#